data_AF-A0A7S3CHS8-F1
#
_entry.id   AF-A0A7S3CHS8-F1
#
_cell.length_a   1.000
_cell.length_b   1.000
_cell.length_c   1.000
_cell.angle_alpha   90.00
_cell.angle_beta   90.00
_cell.angle_gamma   90.00
#
_symmetry.space_group_name_H-M   'P 1'
#
loop_
_entity.id
_entity.type
_entity.pdbx_description
1 polymer ?
#
loop_
_entity_poly.entity_id
_entity_poly.type
_entity_poly.pdbx_seq_one_letter_code
_entity_poly.pdbx_strand_id
1 'polypeptide(L)'
;MGVTAIPKCQSNEFSLFLSKDFGIEKGITRLACSFLNAISGHVAYIDKVQAQVSPTGFFRDVDNFDKYLENSSYLAMLNNEVKHSQNLLYRERVMALNAFVAIMWDRDNVIFPRESQLFDELSSVQ
;
A
#
# COMPACT_ATOMS: atom_id res chain seq x y z
N MET A 1 5.66 7.25 2.25
CA MET A 1 5.91 5.78 2.23
C MET A 1 4.60 5.02 2.42
N GLY A 2 4.38 3.92 1.70
CA GLY A 2 3.17 3.11 1.83
C GLY A 2 2.90 2.29 0.58
N VAL A 3 2.18 1.20 0.73
CA VAL A 3 1.80 0.33 -0.39
C VAL A 3 0.42 0.78 -0.84
N THR A 4 0.33 1.22 -2.09
CA THR A 4 -0.96 1.51 -2.73
C THR A 4 -1.50 0.21 -3.35
N ALA A 5 -2.72 0.25 -3.88
CA ALA A 5 -3.49 -0.87 -4.44
C ALA A 5 -2.72 -2.13 -4.90
N ILE A 6 -3.41 -3.27 -4.72
CA ILE A 6 -2.98 -4.65 -5.01
C ILE A 6 -1.98 -4.71 -6.18
N PRO A 7 -0.76 -5.24 -5.95
CA PRO A 7 0.43 -4.98 -6.78
C PRO A 7 0.37 -5.38 -8.26
N LYS A 8 -0.73 -5.94 -8.78
CA LYS A 8 -0.78 -6.46 -10.15
C LYS A 8 -2.08 -6.28 -10.92
N CYS A 9 -2.81 -5.19 -10.73
CA CYS A 9 -3.85 -4.82 -11.71
C CYS A 9 -3.35 -3.92 -12.83
N GLN A 10 -2.12 -3.38 -12.72
CA GLN A 10 -1.50 -2.57 -13.78
C GLN A 10 -0.48 -3.33 -14.65
N SER A 11 0.06 -4.46 -14.20
CA SER A 11 1.06 -5.22 -14.96
C SER A 11 0.48 -6.49 -15.59
N ASN A 12 0.84 -6.72 -16.86
CA ASN A 12 0.36 -7.85 -17.67
C ASN A 12 0.76 -9.24 -17.09
N GLU A 13 1.61 -9.30 -16.06
CA GLU A 13 2.18 -10.55 -15.52
C GLU A 13 1.23 -11.37 -14.66
N PHE A 14 0.36 -10.77 -13.84
CA PHE A 14 -0.61 -11.54 -13.03
C PHE A 14 -1.72 -12.14 -13.88
N SER A 15 -2.14 -11.40 -14.91
CA SER A 15 -3.01 -11.96 -15.95
C SER A 15 -2.36 -13.14 -16.65
N LEU A 16 -1.02 -13.15 -16.78
CA LEU A 16 -0.26 -14.25 -17.36
C LEU A 16 -0.19 -15.48 -16.43
N PHE A 17 -0.05 -15.26 -15.12
CA PHE A 17 -0.06 -16.32 -14.11
C PHE A 17 -1.43 -17.01 -14.02
N LEU A 18 -2.51 -16.23 -13.85
CA LEU A 18 -3.87 -16.79 -13.77
C LEU A 18 -4.37 -17.40 -15.09
N SER A 19 -3.99 -16.83 -16.24
CA SER A 19 -4.35 -17.43 -17.54
C SER A 19 -3.59 -18.72 -17.83
N LYS A 20 -2.30 -18.83 -17.44
CA LYS A 20 -1.50 -20.04 -17.66
C LYS A 20 -1.87 -21.19 -16.72
N ASP A 21 -2.07 -20.90 -15.43
CA ASP A 21 -2.22 -21.95 -14.42
C ASP A 21 -3.69 -22.30 -14.13
N PHE A 22 -4.64 -21.40 -14.40
CA PHE A 22 -6.07 -21.60 -14.14
C PHE A 22 -6.98 -21.46 -15.37
N GLY A 23 -6.44 -21.15 -16.56
CA GLY A 23 -7.23 -21.07 -17.81
C GLY A 23 -8.25 -19.92 -17.88
N ILE A 24 -8.09 -18.88 -17.05
CA ILE A 24 -9.03 -17.75 -17.00
C ILE A 24 -8.72 -16.76 -18.14
N GLU A 25 -9.75 -16.36 -18.89
CA GLU A 25 -9.64 -15.45 -20.03
C GLU A 25 -9.15 -14.06 -19.57
N LYS A 26 -8.17 -13.48 -20.29
CA LYS A 26 -7.52 -12.19 -19.94
C LYS A 26 -8.51 -11.04 -19.71
N GLY A 27 -9.67 -11.07 -20.38
CA GLY A 27 -10.75 -10.09 -20.19
C GLY A 27 -11.40 -10.16 -18.81
N ILE A 28 -11.66 -11.36 -18.31
CA ILE A 28 -12.25 -11.60 -16.98
C ILE A 28 -11.28 -11.20 -15.87
N THR A 29 -9.98 -11.51 -16.05
CA THR A 29 -8.95 -11.10 -15.08
C THR A 29 -8.84 -9.58 -14.99
N ARG A 30 -8.89 -8.84 -16.12
CA ARG A 30 -8.87 -7.37 -16.12
C ARG A 30 -10.08 -6.75 -15.42
N LEU A 31 -11.28 -7.27 -15.69
CA LEU A 31 -12.50 -6.78 -15.05
C LEU A 31 -12.48 -7.05 -13.53
N ALA A 32 -12.11 -8.26 -13.12
CA ALA A 32 -11.96 -8.59 -11.70
C ALA A 32 -10.90 -7.70 -11.02
N CYS A 33 -9.80 -7.41 -11.70
CA CYS A 33 -8.75 -6.55 -11.19
C CYS A 33 -9.20 -5.09 -11.03
N SER A 34 -9.85 -4.54 -12.05
CA SER A 34 -10.40 -3.19 -11.99
C SER A 34 -11.43 -3.07 -10.87
N PHE A 35 -12.27 -4.09 -10.70
CA PHE A 35 -13.24 -4.15 -9.63
C PHE A 35 -12.57 -4.22 -8.25
N LEU A 36 -11.60 -5.11 -8.06
CA LEU A 36 -10.84 -5.24 -6.81
C LEU A 36 -10.12 -3.93 -6.44
N ASN A 37 -9.50 -3.25 -7.41
CA ASN A 37 -8.90 -1.94 -7.20
C ASN A 37 -9.95 -0.91 -6.74
N ALA A 38 -11.09 -0.84 -7.43
CA ALA A 38 -12.15 0.11 -7.11
C ALA A 38 -12.73 -0.09 -5.70
N ILE A 39 -12.76 -1.33 -5.20
CA ILE A 39 -13.28 -1.62 -3.85
C ILE A 39 -12.19 -1.65 -2.77
N SER A 40 -10.90 -1.76 -3.15
CA SER A 40 -9.79 -1.97 -2.21
C SER A 40 -9.71 -0.87 -1.15
N GLY A 41 -9.79 0.40 -1.53
CA GLY A 41 -9.82 1.53 -0.61
C GLY A 41 -11.09 1.61 0.25
N HIS A 42 -12.18 0.94 -0.12
CA HIS A 42 -13.33 0.81 0.79
C HIS A 42 -13.11 -0.30 1.80
N VAL A 43 -12.65 -1.46 1.37
CA VAL A 43 -12.46 -2.63 2.24
C VAL A 43 -11.28 -2.44 3.20
N ALA A 44 -10.19 -1.84 2.74
CA ALA A 44 -8.98 -1.63 3.54
C ALA A 44 -9.20 -0.68 4.72
N TYR A 45 -10.15 0.25 4.64
CA TYR A 45 -10.46 1.22 5.68
C TYR A 45 -11.63 0.82 6.59
N ILE A 46 -12.10 -0.44 6.54
CA ILE A 46 -13.07 -0.96 7.50
C ILE A 46 -12.34 -1.34 8.81
N ASP A 47 -12.76 -0.78 9.94
CA ASP A 47 -12.14 -0.99 11.26
C ASP A 47 -11.88 -2.47 11.60
N LYS A 48 -12.88 -3.33 11.41
CA LYS A 48 -12.76 -4.77 11.67
C LYS A 48 -11.72 -5.43 10.79
N VAL A 49 -11.61 -4.99 9.53
CA VAL A 49 -10.63 -5.53 8.58
C VAL A 49 -9.23 -5.09 9.00
N GLN A 50 -9.02 -3.82 9.37
CA GLN A 50 -7.72 -3.35 9.84
C GLN A 50 -7.27 -4.01 11.14
N ALA A 51 -8.19 -4.33 12.04
CA ALA A 51 -7.87 -5.03 13.28
C ALA A 51 -7.45 -6.50 13.06
N GLN A 52 -7.82 -7.11 11.93
CA GLN A 52 -7.63 -8.55 11.68
C GLN A 52 -6.70 -8.88 10.51
N VAL A 53 -6.49 -7.94 9.59
CA VAL A 53 -5.77 -8.14 8.33
C VAL A 53 -4.60 -7.19 8.27
N SER A 54 -3.42 -7.65 8.70
CA SER A 54 -2.21 -6.81 8.81
C SER A 54 -1.88 -5.96 7.56
N PRO A 55 -1.99 -6.47 6.31
CA PRO A 55 -1.71 -5.67 5.12
C PRO A 55 -2.53 -4.38 4.99
N THR A 56 -3.75 -4.33 5.52
CA THR A 56 -4.61 -3.15 5.35
C THR A 56 -4.18 -1.97 6.21
N GLY A 57 -3.44 -2.21 7.30
CA GLY A 57 -2.83 -1.14 8.11
C GLY A 57 -1.74 -0.35 7.38
N PHE A 58 -1.15 -0.93 6.31
CA PHE A 58 -0.13 -0.31 5.45
C PHE A 58 -0.66 0.18 4.10
N PHE A 59 -1.98 0.06 3.90
CA PHE A 59 -2.63 0.50 2.68
C PHE A 59 -2.70 2.03 2.62
N ARG A 60 -2.06 2.62 1.60
CA ARG A 60 -2.05 4.06 1.35
C ARG A 60 -2.82 4.35 0.06
N ASP A 61 -3.95 5.01 0.18
CA ASP A 61 -4.73 5.47 -0.98
C ASP A 61 -4.30 6.90 -1.34
N VAL A 62 -3.57 7.05 -2.45
CA VAL A 62 -3.08 8.37 -2.92
C VAL A 62 -4.16 9.14 -3.67
N ASP A 63 -5.15 8.45 -4.24
CA ASP A 63 -6.25 9.09 -4.95
C ASP A 63 -7.30 9.61 -3.96
N ASN A 64 -7.38 9.01 -2.77
CA ASN A 64 -8.24 9.46 -1.67
C ASN A 64 -7.46 9.64 -0.36
N PHE A 65 -6.52 10.58 -0.38
CA PHE A 65 -5.59 10.81 0.71
C PHE A 65 -6.27 11.23 2.03
N ASP A 66 -7.33 12.03 1.97
CA ASP A 66 -8.08 12.43 3.17
C ASP A 66 -8.68 11.22 3.90
N LYS A 67 -9.27 10.29 3.14
CA LYS A 67 -9.81 9.05 3.72
C LYS A 67 -8.72 8.16 4.31
N TYR A 68 -7.54 8.14 3.70
CA TYR A 68 -6.37 7.47 4.26
C TYR A 68 -5.95 8.09 5.61
N LEU A 69 -5.84 9.42 5.69
CA LEU A 69 -5.46 10.11 6.93
C LEU A 69 -6.47 9.87 8.05
N GLU A 70 -7.77 9.82 7.73
CA GLU A 70 -8.83 9.61 8.70
C GLU A 70 -8.90 8.15 9.22
N ASN A 71 -8.71 7.17 8.33
CA ASN A 71 -9.05 5.77 8.63
C ASN A 71 -7.84 4.82 8.69
N SER A 72 -6.62 5.28 8.48
CA SER A 72 -5.43 4.43 8.66
C SER A 72 -5.15 4.18 10.14
N SER A 73 -5.35 2.95 10.61
CA SER A 73 -5.08 2.57 12.01
C SER A 73 -3.60 2.49 12.38
N TYR A 74 -2.69 2.46 11.39
CA TYR A 74 -1.28 2.22 11.64
C TYR A 74 -0.36 3.18 10.88
N LEU A 75 -0.31 3.09 9.55
CA LEU A 75 0.72 3.77 8.75
C LEU A 75 0.69 5.30 8.92
N ALA A 76 -0.49 5.93 8.91
CA ALA A 76 -0.58 7.39 9.05
C ALA A 76 -0.06 7.88 10.41
N MET A 77 -0.32 7.12 11.48
CA MET A 77 0.21 7.41 12.81
C MET A 77 1.72 7.15 12.86
N LEU A 78 2.19 6.01 12.37
CA LEU A 78 3.62 5.66 12.38
C LEU A 78 4.48 6.70 11.64
N ASN A 79 3.98 7.21 10.52
CA ASN A 79 4.65 8.21 9.70
C ASN A 79 4.49 9.65 10.22
N ASN A 80 3.82 9.85 11.36
CA ASN A 80 3.49 11.17 11.91
C ASN A 80 2.67 12.07 10.95
N GLU A 81 1.88 11.48 10.05
CA GLU A 81 1.05 12.20 9.07
C GLU A 81 -0.22 12.77 9.72
N VAL A 82 -0.61 12.20 10.85
CA VAL A 82 -1.65 12.72 11.75
C VAL A 82 -1.04 13.15 13.09
N LYS A 83 -1.72 14.07 13.78
CA LYS A 83 -1.30 14.51 15.11
C LYS A 83 -1.69 13.47 16.17
N HIS A 84 -0.73 13.01 16.96
CA HIS A 84 -0.95 12.18 18.13
C HIS A 84 0.02 12.56 19.26
N SER A 85 -0.17 11.99 20.46
CA SER A 85 0.63 12.32 21.64
C SER A 85 2.09 11.84 21.56
N GLN A 86 2.41 10.96 20.59
CA GLN A 86 3.71 10.30 20.48
C GLN A 86 4.56 10.81 19.30
N ASN A 87 4.13 11.84 18.55
CA ASN A 87 4.87 12.26 17.33
C ASN A 87 6.34 12.59 17.62
N LEU A 88 6.60 13.34 18.71
CA LEU A 88 7.96 13.70 19.12
C LEU A 88 8.79 12.45 19.49
N LEU A 89 8.19 11.54 20.24
CA LEU A 89 8.85 10.29 20.65
C LEU A 89 9.22 9.41 19.45
N TYR A 90 8.33 9.30 18.45
CA TYR A 90 8.60 8.50 17.24
C TYR A 90 9.77 9.08 16.46
N ARG A 91 9.76 10.40 16.26
CA ARG A 91 10.86 11.12 15.61
C ARG A 91 12.19 10.93 16.34
N GLU A 92 12.20 11.15 17.66
CA GLU A 92 13.43 11.03 18.48
C GLU A 92 14.03 9.63 18.40
N ARG A 93 13.21 8.58 18.43
CA ARG A 93 13.68 7.18 18.34
C ARG A 93 14.29 6.84 16.98
N VAL A 94 13.68 7.30 15.88
CA VAL A 94 14.24 7.10 14.54
C VAL A 94 15.55 7.88 14.38
N MET A 95 15.61 9.12 14.89
CA MET A 95 16.83 9.94 14.86
C MET A 95 17.97 9.37 15.72
N ALA A 96 17.65 8.58 16.76
CA ALA A 96 18.64 7.95 17.62
C ALA A 96 19.30 6.70 17.00
N LEU A 97 18.85 6.24 15.82
CA LEU A 97 19.48 5.14 15.13
C LEU A 97 20.90 5.51 14.68
N ASN A 98 21.88 4.67 15.01
CA ASN A 98 23.25 4.84 14.55
C ASN A 98 23.37 4.70 13.01
N ALA A 99 22.53 3.84 12.42
CA ALA A 99 22.43 3.66 10.97
C ALA A 99 21.03 3.20 10.61
N PHE A 100 20.57 3.63 9.43
CA PHE A 100 19.35 3.15 8.79
C PHE A 100 19.71 2.70 7.37
N VAL A 101 19.46 1.43 7.06
CA VAL A 101 19.79 0.84 5.75
C VAL A 101 18.50 0.38 5.10
N ALA A 102 18.18 0.96 3.94
CA ALA A 102 17.08 0.55 3.10
C ALA A 102 17.63 -0.16 1.85
N ILE A 103 16.99 -1.25 1.45
CA ILE A 103 17.36 -2.04 0.28
C ILE A 103 16.12 -2.13 -0.61
N MET A 104 16.31 -1.86 -1.89
CA MET A 104 15.27 -2.02 -2.91
C MET A 104 15.71 -3.07 -3.92
N TRP A 105 14.79 -3.95 -4.28
CA TRP A 105 15.05 -4.96 -5.31
C TRP A 105 14.70 -4.44 -6.70
N ASP A 106 15.66 -4.40 -7.62
CA ASP A 106 15.47 -3.92 -9.00
C ASP A 106 14.30 -4.58 -9.74
N ARG A 107 13.94 -5.82 -9.37
CA ARG A 107 12.87 -6.60 -10.02
C ARG A 107 11.80 -7.08 -9.04
N ASP A 108 11.49 -6.27 -8.03
CA ASP A 108 10.34 -6.52 -7.14
C ASP A 108 9.02 -6.44 -7.92
N ASN A 109 8.15 -7.43 -7.73
CA ASN A 109 6.80 -7.47 -8.30
C ASN A 109 5.72 -7.71 -7.24
N VAL A 110 6.05 -7.55 -5.96
CA VAL A 110 5.18 -7.72 -4.79
C VAL A 110 4.86 -6.37 -4.15
N ILE A 111 5.84 -5.47 -4.03
CA ILE A 111 5.63 -4.14 -3.43
C ILE A 111 5.35 -3.11 -4.53
N PHE A 112 4.25 -2.35 -4.40
CA PHE A 112 3.89 -1.28 -5.32
C PHE A 112 3.52 0.02 -4.58
N PRO A 113 4.14 1.18 -4.93
CA PRO A 113 5.31 1.30 -5.80
C PRO A 113 6.53 0.60 -5.18
N ARG A 114 7.43 0.07 -6.01
CA ARG A 114 8.65 -0.59 -5.54
C ARG A 114 9.50 0.37 -4.69
N GLU A 115 9.50 1.64 -5.08
CA GLU A 115 10.22 2.75 -4.48
C GLU A 115 9.79 2.99 -3.01
N SER A 116 8.63 2.46 -2.57
CA SER A 116 8.26 2.45 -1.16
C SER A 116 9.27 1.70 -0.27
N GLN A 117 10.11 0.82 -0.82
CA GLN A 117 11.23 0.18 -0.12
C GLN A 117 12.31 1.17 0.32
N LEU A 118 12.41 2.32 -0.35
CA LEU A 118 13.32 3.43 -0.04
C LEU A 118 12.58 4.64 0.53
N PHE A 119 11.41 4.42 1.16
CA PHE A 119 10.57 5.47 1.77
C PHE A 119 9.93 6.47 0.79
N ASP A 120 10.06 6.24 -0.52
CA ASP A 120 9.38 7.05 -1.53
C ASP A 120 7.87 6.76 -1.58
N GLU A 121 7.13 7.59 -2.30
CA GLU A 121 5.69 7.45 -2.49
C GLU A 121 5.22 7.89 -3.87
N LEU A 122 4.03 7.42 -4.25
CA LEU A 122 3.35 7.97 -5.43
C LEU A 122 2.83 9.36 -5.09
N SER A 123 3.08 10.32 -5.97
CA SER A 123 2.33 11.56 -6.01
C SER A 123 1.01 11.35 -6.75
N SER A 124 -0.06 11.98 -6.27
CA SER A 124 -1.31 12.04 -7.04
C SER A 124 -1.08 12.86 -8.31
N VAL A 125 -1.66 12.41 -9.43
CA VAL A 125 -1.73 13.23 -10.64
C VAL A 125 -2.81 14.27 -10.39
N GLN A 126 -2.40 15.53 -10.25
CA GLN A 126 -3.30 16.67 -10.07
C GLN A 126 -3.92 17.13 -11.40
#